data_AF-A0A352SAZ6-F1
#
_entry.id   AF-A0A352SAZ6-F1
#
_cell.length_a   1.000
_cell.length_b   1.000
_cell.length_c   1.000
_cell.angle_alpha   90.00
_cell.angle_beta   90.00
_cell.angle_gamma   90.00
#
_symmetry.space_group_name_H-M   'P 1'
#
loop_
_entity.id
_entity.type
_entity.pdbx_description
1 polymer ?
#
loop_
_entity_poly.entity_id
_entity_poly.type
_entity_poly.pdbx_seq_one_letter_code
_entity_poly.pdbx_strand_id
1 'polypeptide(L)'
;MESKNVPHVAELLRDAPKNWGKWGPDDEVGSLNYLTQAEVLRGVAAVRSGKTFTLQIQMGNPKGDPVWPGRSQARRLNVMDKGHYLCGKAPIFPGQGEYADDMM
;
A
#
# COMPACT_ATOMS: atom_id res chain seq x y z
N MET A 1 -26.49 30.43 11.00
CA MET A 1 -25.87 29.43 10.10
C MET A 1 -26.77 28.21 10.14
N GLU A 2 -27.52 27.96 9.07
CA GLU A 2 -28.48 26.85 9.01
C GLU A 2 -27.74 25.52 9.22
N SER A 3 -28.14 24.76 10.24
CA SER A 3 -27.59 23.42 10.46
C SER A 3 -28.10 22.51 9.35
N LYS A 4 -27.26 22.26 8.35
CA LYS A 4 -27.58 21.24 7.34
C LYS A 4 -27.74 19.90 8.06
N ASN A 5 -28.88 19.26 7.88
CA ASN A 5 -29.08 17.88 8.32
C ASN A 5 -28.22 16.98 7.44
N VAL A 6 -27.01 16.65 7.91
CA VAL A 6 -26.10 15.73 7.24
C VAL A 6 -26.35 14.34 7.79
N PRO A 7 -26.79 13.37 6.97
CA PRO A 7 -27.08 12.02 7.46
C PRO A 7 -25.81 11.37 8.01
N HIS A 8 -25.98 10.45 8.96
CA HIS A 8 -24.85 9.68 9.47
C HIS A 8 -24.29 8.79 8.35
N VAL A 9 -22.97 8.56 8.31
CA VAL A 9 -22.34 7.77 7.24
C VAL A 9 -22.95 6.36 7.11
N ALA A 10 -23.35 5.76 8.23
CA ALA A 10 -24.02 4.47 8.25
C ALA A 10 -25.41 4.51 7.58
N GLU A 11 -26.13 5.63 7.67
CA GLU A 11 -27.41 5.81 6.98
C GLU A 11 -27.18 6.01 5.48
N LEU A 12 -26.19 6.82 5.12
CA LEU A 12 -25.82 7.05 3.71
C LEU A 12 -25.42 5.75 3.01
N LEU A 13 -24.70 4.86 3.69
CA LEU A 13 -24.16 3.63 3.12
C LEU A 13 -25.06 2.39 3.33
N ARG A 14 -26.24 2.54 3.94
CA ARG A 14 -27.10 1.41 4.35
C ARG A 14 -27.39 0.44 3.20
N ASP A 15 -27.76 0.99 2.05
CA ASP A 15 -28.18 0.22 0.87
C ASP A 15 -27.07 0.13 -0.18
N ALA A 16 -25.83 0.46 0.19
CA ALA A 16 -24.69 0.36 -0.71
C ALA A 16 -24.47 -1.11 -1.12
N PRO A 17 -24.17 -1.38 -2.40
CA PRO A 17 -23.90 -2.73 -2.87
C PRO A 17 -22.68 -3.31 -2.15
N LYS A 18 -22.74 -4.60 -1.80
CA LYS A 18 -21.66 -5.32 -1.12
C LYS A 18 -21.37 -6.64 -1.82
N ASN A 19 -20.10 -7.07 -1.75
CA ASN A 19 -19.65 -8.39 -2.23
C ASN A 19 -19.46 -9.39 -1.08
N TRP A 20 -20.03 -9.14 0.09
CA TRP A 20 -19.85 -10.00 1.27
C TRP A 20 -20.42 -11.41 1.00
N GLY A 21 -19.63 -12.44 1.29
CA GLY A 21 -19.99 -13.85 1.06
C GLY A 21 -19.98 -14.28 -0.41
N LYS A 22 -19.68 -13.38 -1.35
CA LYS A 22 -19.66 -13.70 -2.80
C LYS A 22 -18.70 -14.83 -3.15
N TRP A 23 -17.56 -14.91 -2.45
CA TRP A 23 -16.52 -15.91 -2.67
C TRP A 23 -16.34 -16.87 -1.48
N GLY A 24 -17.34 -16.93 -0.60
CA GLY A 24 -17.31 -17.74 0.61
C GLY A 24 -17.12 -16.93 1.90
N PRO A 25 -17.37 -17.56 3.06
CA PRO A 25 -17.29 -16.89 4.36
C PRO A 25 -15.86 -16.56 4.80
N ASP A 26 -14.86 -17.28 4.27
CA ASP A 26 -13.44 -17.14 4.65
C ASP A 26 -12.63 -16.33 3.62
N ASP A 27 -13.28 -15.63 2.69
CA ASP A 27 -12.60 -14.83 1.66
C ASP A 27 -11.94 -13.57 2.25
N GLU A 28 -10.63 -13.42 2.01
CA GLU A 28 -9.83 -12.27 2.45
C GLU A 28 -9.33 -11.39 1.30
N VAL A 29 -9.60 -11.77 0.03
CA VAL A 29 -9.02 -11.08 -1.15
C VAL A 29 -10.05 -10.34 -2.00
N GLY A 30 -11.35 -10.62 -1.84
CA GLY A 30 -12.43 -9.84 -2.44
C GLY A 30 -12.38 -9.81 -3.96
N SER A 31 -12.50 -8.62 -4.56
CA SER A 31 -12.54 -8.45 -6.02
C SER A 31 -11.30 -8.94 -6.76
N LEU A 32 -10.19 -9.24 -6.07
CA LEU A 32 -9.04 -9.92 -6.69
C LEU A 32 -9.42 -11.30 -7.24
N ASN A 33 -10.46 -11.94 -6.71
CA ASN A 33 -10.98 -13.22 -7.22
C ASN A 33 -11.48 -13.15 -8.68
N TYR A 34 -11.72 -11.95 -9.24
CA TYR A 34 -12.01 -11.81 -10.67
C TYR A 34 -10.77 -11.92 -11.56
N LEU A 35 -9.56 -11.78 -11.00
CA LEU A 35 -8.31 -11.80 -11.76
C LEU A 35 -7.81 -13.25 -11.89
N THR A 36 -8.42 -14.01 -12.80
CA THR A 36 -8.04 -15.39 -13.08
C THR A 36 -6.96 -15.49 -14.15
N GLN A 37 -6.52 -16.71 -14.47
CA GLN A 37 -5.63 -16.98 -15.60
C GLN A 37 -6.18 -16.46 -16.95
N ALA A 38 -7.52 -16.40 -17.10
CA ALA A 38 -8.14 -15.87 -18.30
C ALA A 38 -7.86 -14.36 -18.46
N GLU A 39 -7.97 -13.58 -17.39
CA GLU A 39 -7.64 -12.14 -17.37
C GLU A 39 -6.17 -11.92 -17.71
N VAL A 40 -5.26 -12.76 -17.18
CA VAL A 40 -3.83 -12.70 -17.48
C VAL A 40 -3.59 -12.87 -18.98
N LEU A 41 -4.13 -13.93 -19.58
CA LEU A 41 -3.96 -14.20 -21.02
C LEU A 41 -4.62 -13.12 -21.88
N ARG A 42 -5.77 -12.58 -21.47
CA ARG A 42 -6.39 -11.42 -22.16
C ARG A 42 -5.48 -10.19 -22.12
N GLY A 43 -4.83 -9.92 -20.98
CA GLY A 43 -3.87 -8.84 -20.83
C GLY A 43 -2.65 -9.01 -21.74
N VAL A 44 -2.06 -10.20 -21.77
CA VAL A 44 -0.94 -10.54 -22.68
C VAL A 44 -1.35 -10.36 -24.13
N ALA A 45 -2.53 -10.84 -24.51
CA ALA A 45 -3.06 -10.73 -25.87
C ALA A 45 -3.33 -9.28 -26.32
N ALA A 46 -3.42 -8.32 -25.39
CA ALA A 46 -3.57 -6.89 -25.71
C ALA A 46 -2.26 -6.21 -26.13
N VAL A 47 -1.10 -6.81 -25.82
CA VAL A 47 0.21 -6.26 -26.20
C VAL A 47 0.39 -6.34 -27.73
N ARG A 48 0.83 -5.22 -28.33
CA ARG A 48 1.07 -5.11 -29.79
C ARG A 48 2.46 -4.59 -30.14
N SER A 49 2.93 -3.57 -29.42
CA SER A 49 4.19 -2.86 -29.75
C SER A 49 5.32 -3.10 -28.75
N GLY A 50 5.05 -3.74 -27.61
CA GLY A 50 6.04 -3.94 -26.55
C GLY A 50 6.52 -2.67 -25.83
N LYS A 51 5.92 -1.50 -26.13
CA LYS A 51 6.27 -0.24 -25.45
C LYS A 51 5.80 -0.27 -23.99
N THR A 52 6.65 0.20 -23.10
CA THR A 52 6.37 0.29 -21.66
C THR A 52 6.19 1.76 -21.24
N PHE A 53 5.31 1.99 -20.28
CA PHE A 53 5.06 3.29 -19.69
C PHE A 53 5.06 3.17 -18.17
N THR A 54 5.83 4.02 -17.52
CA THR A 54 5.87 4.08 -16.06
C THR A 54 4.63 4.80 -15.54
N LEU A 55 3.77 4.10 -14.80
CA LEU A 55 2.54 4.66 -14.22
C LEU A 55 2.72 5.18 -12.79
N GLN A 56 3.92 5.05 -12.23
CA GLN A 56 4.24 5.56 -10.90
C GLN A 56 4.59 7.05 -10.95
N ILE A 57 4.27 7.78 -9.89
CA ILE A 57 4.77 9.14 -9.67
C ILE A 57 6.19 9.10 -9.09
N GLN A 58 6.92 10.20 -9.19
CA GLN A 58 8.21 10.33 -8.51
C GLN A 58 8.01 10.32 -6.99
N MET A 59 8.67 9.40 -6.30
CA MET A 59 8.72 9.33 -4.83
C MET A 59 9.86 10.21 -4.29
N GLY A 60 9.65 10.82 -3.12
CA GLY A 60 10.65 11.69 -2.51
C GLY A 60 10.95 12.93 -3.36
N ASN A 61 9.95 13.49 -4.02
CA ASN A 61 10.14 14.66 -4.87
C ASN A 61 10.66 15.83 -3.99
N PRO A 62 11.74 16.55 -4.40
CA PRO A 62 12.25 17.69 -3.63
C PRO A 62 11.22 18.82 -3.41
N LYS A 63 10.17 18.88 -4.23
CA LYS A 63 9.04 19.81 -4.09
C LYS A 63 7.91 19.26 -3.21
N GLY A 64 8.05 18.03 -2.69
CA GLY A 64 7.07 17.30 -1.89
C GLY A 64 6.27 16.28 -2.71
N ASP A 65 5.93 15.17 -2.06
CA ASP A 65 5.07 14.13 -2.63
C ASP A 65 3.58 14.52 -2.55
N PRO A 66 2.76 14.16 -3.55
CA PRO A 66 1.33 14.42 -3.54
C PRO A 66 0.61 13.41 -2.61
N VAL A 67 0.68 13.66 -1.31
CA VAL A 67 0.06 12.84 -0.27
C VAL A 67 -1.14 13.55 0.35
N TRP A 68 -2.14 12.79 0.79
CA TRP A 68 -3.30 13.33 1.49
C TRP A 68 -2.86 14.11 2.76
N PRO A 69 -3.42 15.29 3.06
CA PRO A 69 -3.06 16.07 4.24
C PRO A 69 -3.10 15.23 5.53
N GLY A 70 -2.00 15.27 6.28
CA GLY A 70 -1.82 14.49 7.51
C GLY A 70 -1.09 13.15 7.33
N ARG A 71 -0.83 12.70 6.09
CA ARG A 71 0.08 11.58 5.82
C ARG A 71 1.52 12.08 5.67
N SER A 72 2.49 11.28 6.13
CA SER A 72 3.90 11.56 5.89
C SER A 72 4.27 11.28 4.44
N GLN A 73 5.17 12.09 3.90
CA GLN A 73 5.77 11.86 2.57
C GLN A 73 6.70 10.65 2.62
N ALA A 74 7.10 10.13 1.45
CA ALA A 74 8.13 9.10 1.39
C ALA A 74 9.42 9.66 1.99
N ARG A 75 10.05 8.90 2.87
CA ARG A 75 11.24 9.32 3.59
C ARG A 75 12.20 8.16 3.57
N ARG A 76 13.45 8.41 3.14
CA ARG A 76 14.53 7.48 3.38
C ARG A 76 14.98 7.62 4.83
N LEU A 77 14.93 6.54 5.59
CA LEU A 77 15.48 6.48 6.94
C LEU A 77 16.32 5.22 7.12
N ASN A 78 17.43 5.35 7.85
CA ASN A 78 18.13 4.20 8.38
C ASN A 78 17.25 3.62 9.51
N VAL A 79 16.83 2.37 9.34
CA VAL A 79 16.08 1.62 10.37
C VAL A 79 17.02 0.84 11.29
N MET A 80 18.23 0.54 10.82
CA MET A 80 19.27 -0.10 11.60
C MET A 80 20.65 0.48 11.30
N ASP A 81 21.44 0.71 12.34
CA ASP A 81 22.84 1.12 12.24
C ASP A 81 23.65 0.66 13.47
N LYS A 82 24.95 0.96 13.49
CA LYS A 82 25.84 0.63 14.60
C LYS A 82 25.39 1.22 15.94
N GLY A 83 24.74 2.39 15.93
CA GLY A 83 24.25 3.04 17.14
C GLY A 83 23.25 2.19 17.90
N HIS A 84 22.43 1.41 17.18
CA HIS A 84 21.48 0.48 17.80
C HIS A 84 22.17 -0.67 18.55
N TYR A 85 23.30 -1.18 18.04
CA TYR A 85 24.11 -2.17 18.75
C TYR A 85 24.80 -1.54 19.96
N LEU A 86 25.36 -0.34 19.81
CA LEU A 86 26.04 0.37 20.91
C LEU A 86 25.10 0.71 22.07
N CYS A 87 23.83 1.02 21.79
CA CYS A 87 22.83 1.29 22.83
C CYS A 87 22.05 0.04 23.28
N GLY A 88 22.43 -1.15 22.82
CA GLY A 88 21.81 -2.42 23.23
C GLY A 88 20.38 -2.63 22.75
N LYS A 89 19.97 -1.95 21.67
CA LYS A 89 18.62 -2.05 21.08
C LYS A 89 18.56 -2.88 19.79
N ALA A 90 19.69 -3.38 19.31
CA ALA A 90 19.75 -4.23 18.12
C ALA A 90 19.62 -5.74 18.46
N PRO A 91 19.19 -6.59 17.50
CA PRO A 91 19.22 -8.04 17.67
C PRO A 91 20.64 -8.58 17.86
N ILE A 92 20.79 -9.66 18.64
CA ILE A 92 22.07 -10.34 18.85
C ILE A 92 22.11 -11.58 17.96
N PHE A 93 23.04 -11.62 17.02
CA PHE A 93 23.26 -12.78 16.16
C PHE A 93 24.43 -13.65 16.65
N PRO A 94 24.38 -14.98 16.46
CA PRO A 94 25.53 -15.85 16.67
C PRO A 94 26.75 -15.34 15.89
N GLY A 95 27.91 -15.32 16.55
CA GLY A 95 29.15 -14.78 15.96
C GLY A 95 29.25 -13.24 15.98
N GLN A 96 28.34 -12.54 16.67
CA GLN A 96 28.34 -11.07 16.79
C GLN A 96 28.27 -10.34 15.43
N GLY A 97 27.54 -10.94 14.49
CA GLY A 97 27.23 -10.28 13.22
C GLY A 97 26.38 -9.03 13.48
N GLU A 98 26.71 -7.95 12.78
CA GLU A 98 25.96 -6.69 12.81
C GLU A 98 25.57 -6.31 11.38
N TYR A 99 24.45 -5.59 11.23
CA TYR A 99 23.98 -5.10 9.95
C TYR A 99 23.49 -3.65 10.05
N ALA A 100 23.49 -2.97 8.92
CA ALA A 100 22.82 -1.69 8.73
C ALA A 100 21.72 -1.90 7.68
N ASP A 101 20.60 -1.20 7.85
CA ASP A 101 19.45 -1.33 6.97
C ASP A 101 18.73 0.01 6.85
N ASP A 102 18.18 0.27 5.67
CA ASP A 102 17.41 1.47 5.39
C ASP A 102 16.09 1.13 4.69
N MET A 103 15.09 1.99 4.91
CA MET A 103 13.82 1.91 4.21
C MET A 103 13.49 3.25 3.58
N MET A 104 12.71 3.21 2.50
CA MET A 104 12.05 4.36 1.90
C MET A 104 10.55 4.16 1.86
#